data_AF-A0A8B9ZNS5-F1
#
_entry.id   AF-A0A8B9ZNS5-F1
#
_cell.length_a   1.000
_cell.length_b   1.000
_cell.length_c   1.000
_cell.angle_alpha   90.00
_cell.angle_beta   90.00
_cell.angle_gamma   90.00
#
_symmetry.space_group_name_H-M   'P 1'
#
loop_
_entity.id
_entity.type
_entity.pdbx_description
1 polymer ?
#
loop_
_entity_poly.entity_id
_entity_poly.type
_entity_poly.pdbx_seq_one_letter_code
_entity_poly.pdbx_strand_id
1 'polypeptide(L)'
;MVPPAGARLLPRPGGSSVLSILLLLLLCPGGDCLPRRRPVGPPVVLVPGDLGNQLEAKLDKPSVVHYLCSKKTDSYFTLWLNLELLLPVIIDCWIDNIRLVYNRTSKVTEPPDGVDIRVPGFGQTFSLEFLDPSKRSVGDNNRIPVISSLKIRDQQRSAVSTNWMLPYNYTWPPDKVFVTTPTANYTLRDYQKFYRDINFEDGWLMRQDTEPLVYQMKPPGVRIHCLYGCVQEVGSCPKWLSLMYVHDASWCFHILKTWSNMHFGASSIVSSIHTDLHLEIVQPLARTT
;
A
#
# COMPACT_ATOMS: atom_id res chain seq x y z
N MET A 1 56.71 20.05 -14.98
CA MET A 1 57.27 21.14 -14.17
C MET A 1 56.43 21.31 -12.92
N VAL A 2 57.09 21.33 -11.77
CA VAL A 2 56.60 21.53 -10.39
C VAL A 2 56.31 23.04 -10.16
N PRO A 3 55.41 23.45 -9.23
CA PRO A 3 54.84 24.80 -9.13
C PRO A 3 55.62 25.74 -8.17
N PRO A 4 55.16 26.98 -7.95
CA PRO A 4 55.26 27.62 -6.64
C PRO A 4 53.88 28.15 -6.16
N ALA A 5 53.41 27.83 -4.94
CA ALA A 5 53.86 28.28 -3.62
C ALA A 5 53.53 29.75 -3.32
N GLY A 6 52.62 29.96 -2.35
CA GLY A 6 52.23 31.29 -1.88
C GLY A 6 51.14 31.31 -0.80
N ALA A 7 51.22 30.42 0.19
CA ALA A 7 50.40 30.53 1.40
C ALA A 7 50.90 31.71 2.26
N ARG A 8 50.05 32.70 2.52
CA ARG A 8 50.30 33.73 3.55
C ARG A 8 49.53 33.36 4.82
N LEU A 9 50.29 32.98 5.84
CA LEU A 9 49.88 32.92 7.24
C LEU A 9 49.59 34.34 7.74
N LEU A 10 48.41 34.55 8.33
CA LEU A 10 48.12 35.69 9.21
C LEU A 10 47.61 35.17 10.57
N PRO A 11 47.90 35.90 11.65
CA PRO A 11 48.25 35.31 12.94
C PRO A 11 47.02 34.94 13.77
N ARG A 12 47.17 33.90 14.61
CA ARG A 12 46.29 33.67 15.76
C ARG A 12 46.50 34.79 16.79
N PRO A 13 45.46 35.51 17.23
CA PRO A 13 45.46 36.13 18.54
C PRO A 13 44.80 35.14 19.51
N GLY A 14 45.65 34.48 20.31
CA GLY A 14 45.21 33.95 21.58
C GLY A 14 44.75 35.12 22.46
N GLY A 15 43.59 34.96 23.09
CA GLY A 15 42.98 35.99 23.92
C GLY A 15 41.51 35.64 24.13
N SER A 16 41.27 34.65 25.00
CA SER A 16 39.94 34.27 25.45
C SER A 16 39.32 35.45 26.21
N SER A 17 38.66 36.35 25.48
CA SER A 17 38.01 37.51 26.06
C SER A 17 36.63 37.08 26.53
N VAL A 18 36.54 36.81 27.84
CA VAL A 18 35.30 36.61 28.60
C VAL A 18 34.27 37.73 28.32
N LEU A 19 34.73 38.89 27.84
CA LEU A 19 33.94 40.05 27.43
C LEU A 19 33.01 39.78 26.23
N SER A 20 33.38 38.91 25.27
CA SER A 20 32.54 38.60 24.11
C SER A 20 31.37 37.68 24.46
N ILE A 21 31.55 36.81 25.46
CA ILE A 21 30.48 35.94 25.98
C ILE A 21 29.52 36.77 26.85
N LEU A 22 30.04 37.73 27.63
CA LEU A 22 29.22 38.64 28.42
C LEU A 22 28.32 39.53 27.55
N LEU A 23 28.78 39.94 26.37
CA LEU A 23 28.00 40.76 25.44
C LEU A 23 26.85 39.97 24.77
N LEU A 24 27.02 38.66 24.53
CA LEU A 24 25.94 37.79 24.06
C LEU A 24 24.89 37.51 25.16
N LEU A 25 25.30 37.45 26.43
CA LEU A 25 24.38 37.27 27.55
C LEU A 25 23.56 38.55 27.87
N LEU A 26 24.09 39.73 27.53
CA LEU A 26 23.39 41.02 27.70
C LEU A 26 22.33 41.31 26.63
N LEU A 27 22.31 40.58 25.51
CA LEU A 27 21.30 40.71 24.46
C LEU A 27 20.00 39.93 24.74
N CYS A 28 19.95 39.14 25.82
CA CYS A 28 18.74 38.43 26.25
C CYS A 28 18.50 38.59 27.77
N PRO A 29 18.12 39.79 28.25
CA PRO A 29 17.61 39.93 29.60
C PRO A 29 16.20 39.33 29.65
N GLY A 30 16.11 38.08 30.07
CA GLY A 30 14.84 37.38 30.31
C GLY A 30 14.30 36.62 29.10
N GLY A 31 14.63 35.32 29.04
CA GLY A 31 13.68 34.24 28.78
C GLY A 31 12.84 34.16 27.50
N ASP A 32 12.75 35.18 26.66
CA ASP A 32 11.91 35.16 25.46
C ASP A 32 12.78 35.13 24.21
N CYS A 33 13.28 33.94 23.90
CA CYS A 33 13.53 33.58 22.50
C CYS A 33 12.22 33.81 21.75
N LEU A 34 12.18 34.81 20.87
CA LEU A 34 11.10 35.02 19.90
C LEU A 34 10.65 33.64 19.38
N PRO A 35 9.35 33.27 19.48
CA PRO A 35 8.90 32.00 18.95
C PRO A 35 9.24 31.98 17.47
N ARG A 36 10.17 31.12 17.07
CA ARG A 36 10.50 30.86 15.67
C ARG A 36 9.20 30.42 15.01
N ARG A 37 8.50 31.36 14.35
CA ARG A 37 7.34 31.04 13.53
C ARG A 37 7.83 30.02 12.51
N ARG A 38 7.41 28.76 12.70
CA ARG A 38 7.65 27.73 11.69
C ARG A 38 7.03 28.27 10.41
N PRO A 39 7.77 28.31 9.29
CA PRO A 39 7.17 28.66 8.01
C PRO A 39 5.94 27.79 7.81
N VAL A 40 4.79 28.41 7.58
CA VAL A 40 3.57 27.67 7.25
C VAL A 40 3.86 26.99 5.92
N GLY A 41 4.04 25.66 5.95
CA GLY A 41 4.24 24.87 4.75
C GLY A 41 2.99 24.88 3.87
N PRO A 42 3.10 24.46 2.59
CA PRO A 42 1.91 24.27 1.76
C PRO A 42 0.97 23.25 2.41
N PRO A 43 -0.36 23.35 2.17
CA PRO A 43 -1.31 22.34 2.64
C PRO A 43 -0.96 20.97 2.04
N VAL A 44 -1.10 19.92 2.85
CA VAL A 44 -0.80 18.53 2.46
C VAL A 44 -2.07 17.70 2.60
N VAL A 45 -2.38 16.93 1.56
CA VAL A 45 -3.46 15.92 1.56
C VAL A 45 -2.81 14.55 1.53
N LEU A 46 -3.24 13.67 2.44
CA LEU A 46 -2.78 12.29 2.52
C LEU A 46 -3.81 11.37 1.87
N VAL A 47 -3.36 10.52 0.95
CA VAL A 47 -4.19 9.49 0.31
C VAL A 47 -3.57 8.14 0.67
N PRO A 48 -4.25 7.30 1.46
CA PRO A 48 -3.73 6.00 1.86
C PRO A 48 -3.76 4.99 0.72
N GLY A 49 -3.00 3.90 0.87
CA GLY A 49 -3.11 2.72 0.01
C GLY A 49 -4.24 1.78 0.44
N ASP A 50 -4.32 0.62 -0.21
CA ASP A 50 -5.27 -0.43 0.17
C ASP A 50 -5.07 -0.86 1.63
N LEU A 51 -6.17 -1.12 2.34
CA LEU A 51 -6.23 -1.36 3.79
C LEU A 51 -5.70 -0.22 4.68
N GLY A 52 -5.35 0.94 4.13
CA GLY A 52 -4.65 2.02 4.81
C GLY A 52 -5.52 3.06 5.53
N ASN A 53 -6.83 2.81 5.67
CA ASN A 53 -7.73 3.66 6.46
C ASN A 53 -8.81 2.85 7.15
N GLN A 54 -9.37 3.40 8.22
CA GLN A 54 -10.51 2.79 8.91
C GLN A 54 -11.76 2.69 8.03
N LEU A 55 -12.58 1.66 8.28
CA LEU A 55 -13.93 1.51 7.74
C LEU A 55 -14.92 1.24 8.87
N GLU A 56 -16.12 1.77 8.74
CA GLU A 56 -17.23 1.52 9.65
C GLU A 56 -18.40 0.86 8.91
N ALA A 57 -19.16 0.04 9.62
CA ALA A 57 -20.36 -0.60 9.07
C ALA A 57 -21.56 -0.51 10.01
N LYS A 58 -22.76 -0.55 9.41
CA LYS A 58 -24.04 -0.72 10.11
C LYS A 58 -24.81 -1.87 9.46
N LEU A 59 -25.44 -2.72 10.27
CA LEU A 59 -26.09 -3.94 9.80
C LEU A 59 -27.61 -3.90 10.01
N ASP A 60 -28.34 -4.43 9.03
CA ASP A 60 -29.76 -4.80 9.05
C ASP A 60 -29.99 -5.97 8.06
N LYS A 61 -29.28 -7.07 8.29
CA LYS A 61 -29.16 -8.20 7.36
C LYS A 61 -30.39 -9.13 7.43
N PRO A 62 -30.88 -9.64 6.28
CA PRO A 62 -32.00 -10.60 6.26
C PRO A 62 -31.61 -11.96 6.87
N SER A 63 -30.36 -12.39 6.65
CA SER A 63 -29.81 -13.66 7.12
C SER A 63 -28.35 -13.51 7.54
N VAL A 64 -27.84 -14.52 8.24
CA VAL A 64 -26.43 -14.59 8.68
C VAL A 64 -25.89 -15.98 8.39
N VAL A 65 -24.58 -16.05 8.15
CA VAL A 65 -23.86 -17.29 7.85
C VAL A 65 -23.69 -18.22 9.06
N HIS A 66 -23.72 -17.66 10.27
CA HIS A 66 -23.56 -18.40 11.52
C HIS A 66 -24.36 -17.73 12.65
N TYR A 67 -24.78 -18.52 13.65
CA TYR A 67 -25.61 -18.03 14.76
C TYR A 67 -24.92 -16.99 15.66
N LEU A 68 -23.58 -16.93 15.62
CA LEU A 68 -22.78 -15.94 16.35
C LEU A 68 -22.73 -14.57 15.65
N CYS A 69 -23.14 -14.49 14.39
CA CYS A 69 -23.07 -13.24 13.63
C CYS A 69 -24.27 -12.34 13.95
N SER A 70 -24.01 -11.06 14.19
CA SER A 70 -25.05 -10.06 14.39
C SER A 70 -25.83 -9.80 13.11
N LYS A 71 -27.16 -9.91 13.17
CA LYS A 71 -28.04 -9.51 12.07
C LYS A 71 -28.19 -7.99 11.98
N LYS A 72 -28.25 -7.31 13.12
CA LYS A 72 -28.57 -5.89 13.20
C LYS A 72 -27.68 -5.18 14.22
N THR A 73 -27.32 -3.94 13.94
CA THR A 73 -26.60 -3.05 14.87
C THR A 73 -27.33 -1.71 15.02
N ASP A 74 -27.35 -1.17 16.24
CA ASP A 74 -28.02 0.11 16.51
C ASP A 74 -27.26 1.30 15.92
N SER A 75 -25.93 1.23 15.99
CA SER A 75 -24.99 2.25 15.52
C SER A 75 -23.93 1.65 14.59
N TYR A 76 -23.14 2.54 13.97
CA TYR A 76 -21.96 2.13 13.22
C TYR A 76 -20.88 1.62 14.16
N PHE A 77 -20.22 0.54 13.77
CA PHE A 77 -19.04 0.01 14.47
C PHE A 77 -17.85 -0.03 13.51
N THR A 78 -16.64 -0.06 14.07
CA THR A 78 -15.41 -0.19 13.28
C THR A 78 -15.31 -1.59 12.67
N LEU A 79 -15.46 -1.67 11.35
CA LEU A 79 -15.34 -2.88 10.56
C LEU A 79 -13.88 -3.19 10.24
N TRP A 80 -13.07 -2.15 9.99
CA TRP A 80 -11.63 -2.26 9.76
C TRP A 80 -10.89 -1.11 10.44
N LEU A 81 -9.82 -1.32 11.20
CA LEU A 81 -9.34 -2.61 11.71
C LEU A 81 -9.94 -2.90 13.08
N ASN A 82 -10.47 -4.10 13.26
CA ASN A 82 -10.93 -4.58 14.57
C ASN A 82 -10.45 -6.02 14.78
N LEU A 83 -9.50 -6.21 15.70
CA LEU A 83 -8.86 -7.50 15.94
C LEU A 83 -9.81 -8.56 16.51
N GLU A 84 -10.88 -8.17 17.20
CA GLU A 84 -11.87 -9.10 17.74
C GLU A 84 -12.71 -9.75 16.63
N LEU A 85 -12.96 -9.01 15.55
CA LEU A 85 -13.66 -9.52 14.36
C LEU A 85 -12.81 -10.50 13.54
N LEU A 86 -11.50 -10.55 13.80
CA LEU A 86 -10.52 -11.37 13.08
C LEU A 86 -10.23 -12.71 13.76
N LEU A 87 -10.92 -13.03 14.87
CA LEU A 87 -10.80 -14.32 15.55
C LEU A 87 -11.40 -15.46 14.70
N PRO A 88 -10.89 -16.71 14.76
CA PRO A 88 -11.29 -17.81 13.85
C PRO A 88 -12.78 -18.15 13.82
N VAL A 89 -13.50 -17.83 14.91
CA VAL A 89 -14.94 -18.08 15.07
C VAL A 89 -15.78 -16.93 14.51
N ILE A 90 -15.25 -15.70 14.50
CA ILE A 90 -15.96 -14.47 14.12
C ILE A 90 -15.60 -14.01 12.71
N ILE A 91 -14.45 -14.48 12.18
CA ILE A 91 -13.96 -14.09 10.86
C ILE A 91 -14.99 -14.33 9.74
N ASP A 92 -15.81 -15.39 9.84
CA ASP A 92 -16.85 -15.69 8.85
C ASP A 92 -17.93 -14.59 8.85
N CYS A 93 -18.26 -14.03 10.02
CA CYS A 93 -19.15 -12.88 10.14
C CYS A 93 -18.53 -11.62 9.53
N TRP A 94 -17.23 -11.41 9.74
CA TRP A 94 -16.52 -10.27 9.18
C TRP A 94 -16.43 -10.35 7.64
N ILE A 95 -16.08 -11.52 7.10
CA ILE A 95 -16.03 -11.76 5.64
C ILE A 95 -17.40 -11.49 5.02
N ASP A 96 -18.49 -12.00 5.60
CA ASP A 96 -19.85 -11.79 5.08
C ASP A 96 -20.32 -10.32 5.17
N ASN A 97 -19.69 -9.49 5.99
CA ASN A 97 -20.03 -8.07 6.10
C ASN A 97 -19.17 -7.20 5.16
N ILE A 98 -17.89 -7.51 4.99
CA ILE A 98 -16.98 -6.68 4.18
C ILE A 98 -16.88 -7.11 2.71
N ARG A 99 -17.33 -8.31 2.36
CA ARG A 99 -17.30 -8.79 0.97
C ARG A 99 -18.09 -7.86 0.05
N LEU A 100 -17.64 -7.72 -1.19
CA LEU A 100 -18.39 -7.03 -2.23
C LEU A 100 -19.13 -8.02 -3.13
N VAL A 101 -20.34 -7.67 -3.54
CA VAL A 101 -21.14 -8.41 -4.51
C VAL A 101 -21.00 -7.75 -5.86
N TYR A 102 -20.44 -8.48 -6.84
CA TYR A 102 -20.28 -7.99 -8.19
C TYR A 102 -21.48 -8.32 -9.06
N ASN A 103 -22.09 -7.29 -9.63
CA ASN A 103 -23.20 -7.45 -10.54
C ASN A 103 -22.69 -7.45 -11.99
N ARG A 104 -22.78 -8.62 -12.65
CA ARG A 104 -22.31 -8.81 -14.04
C ARG A 104 -23.02 -7.92 -15.06
N THR A 105 -24.27 -7.52 -14.79
CA THR A 105 -25.08 -6.72 -15.72
C THR A 105 -24.80 -5.23 -15.57
N SER A 106 -24.80 -4.71 -14.34
CA SER A 106 -24.52 -3.29 -14.09
C SER A 106 -23.03 -2.96 -14.10
N LYS A 107 -22.16 -3.98 -13.94
CA LYS A 107 -20.69 -3.85 -13.81
C LYS A 107 -20.26 -3.02 -12.60
N VAL A 108 -21.08 -3.06 -11.55
CA VAL A 108 -20.85 -2.35 -10.30
C VAL A 108 -20.76 -3.36 -9.15
N THR A 109 -19.95 -3.03 -8.15
CA THR A 109 -19.92 -3.75 -6.88
C THR A 109 -20.72 -3.02 -5.82
N GLU A 110 -21.50 -3.78 -5.06
CA GLU A 110 -22.29 -3.27 -3.95
C GLU A 110 -21.96 -4.07 -2.68
N PRO A 111 -22.15 -3.47 -1.49
CA PRO A 111 -22.12 -4.23 -0.24
C PRO A 111 -23.23 -5.31 -0.22
N PRO A 112 -23.14 -6.31 0.67
CA PRO A 112 -24.19 -7.32 0.82
C PRO A 112 -25.50 -6.71 1.34
N ASP A 113 -26.62 -7.37 1.07
CA ASP A 113 -27.94 -6.91 1.51
C ASP A 113 -27.97 -6.61 3.03
N GLY A 114 -28.42 -5.41 3.37
CA GLY A 114 -28.50 -4.96 4.75
C GLY A 114 -27.16 -4.60 5.38
N VAL A 115 -26.12 -4.35 4.59
CA VAL A 115 -24.84 -3.82 5.08
C VAL A 115 -24.59 -2.44 4.49
N ASP A 116 -24.44 -1.44 5.36
CA ASP A 116 -23.99 -0.11 4.97
C ASP A 116 -22.55 0.12 5.44
N ILE A 117 -21.67 0.60 4.55
CA ILE A 117 -20.25 0.82 4.84
C ILE A 117 -19.91 2.29 4.59
N ARG A 118 -19.20 2.92 5.53
CA ARG A 118 -18.73 4.31 5.40
C ARG A 118 -17.27 4.46 5.78
N VAL A 119 -16.66 5.53 5.25
CA VAL A 119 -15.29 5.93 5.58
C VAL A 119 -15.34 7.05 6.64
N PRO A 120 -14.93 6.79 7.89
CA PRO A 120 -14.86 7.83 8.92
C PRO A 120 -13.68 8.77 8.70
N GLY A 121 -13.78 9.98 9.26
CA GLY A 121 -12.65 10.89 9.39
C GLY A 121 -12.18 11.57 8.11
N PHE A 122 -13.05 11.73 7.10
CA PHE A 122 -12.69 12.51 5.91
C PHE A 122 -12.31 13.96 6.28
N GLY A 123 -11.15 14.42 5.82
CA GLY A 123 -10.56 15.71 6.19
C GLY A 123 -9.83 15.72 7.55
N GLN A 124 -9.78 14.58 8.24
CA GLN A 124 -9.04 14.38 9.48
C GLN A 124 -7.93 13.35 9.26
N THR A 125 -7.03 13.17 10.23
CA THR A 125 -5.87 12.27 10.10
C THR A 125 -5.98 10.99 10.92
N PHE A 126 -6.84 10.95 11.93
CA PHE A 126 -6.90 9.85 12.90
C PHE A 126 -7.18 8.48 12.26
N SER A 127 -7.99 8.44 11.18
CA SER A 127 -8.36 7.20 10.50
C SER A 127 -7.23 6.61 9.66
N LEU A 128 -6.17 7.39 9.41
CA LEU A 128 -4.94 6.99 8.69
C LEU A 128 -3.77 6.75 9.64
N GLU A 129 -3.72 7.48 10.76
CA GLU A 129 -2.64 7.36 11.76
C GLU A 129 -2.68 6.00 12.46
N PHE A 130 -3.88 5.53 12.82
CA PHE A 130 -4.08 4.24 13.48
C PHE A 130 -5.27 3.52 12.85
N LEU A 131 -5.05 2.32 12.32
CA LEU A 131 -6.12 1.51 11.73
C LEU A 131 -7.04 0.90 12.80
N ASP A 132 -6.49 0.59 13.97
CA ASP A 132 -7.27 0.14 15.14
C ASP A 132 -7.54 1.35 16.06
N PRO A 133 -8.81 1.70 16.36
CA PRO A 133 -9.14 2.78 17.28
C PRO A 133 -8.52 2.64 18.68
N SER A 134 -8.15 1.43 19.11
CA SER A 134 -7.40 1.19 20.34
C SER A 134 -5.94 1.69 20.29
N LYS A 135 -5.50 2.24 19.14
CA LYS A 135 -4.17 2.78 18.88
C LYS A 135 -3.02 1.80 19.12
N ARG A 136 -3.32 0.49 19.06
CA ARG A 136 -2.30 -0.54 19.06
C ARG A 136 -1.54 -0.44 17.75
N SER A 137 -0.21 -0.39 17.83
CA SER A 137 0.64 -0.50 16.65
C SER A 137 0.44 -1.90 16.07
N VAL A 138 -0.36 -2.03 15.02
CA VAL A 138 -0.39 -3.26 14.21
C VAL A 138 0.82 -3.20 13.28
N GLY A 139 2.00 -3.24 13.90
CA GLY A 139 3.28 -3.39 13.23
C GLY A 139 3.51 -4.86 12.91
N ASP A 140 2.74 -5.40 11.96
CA ASP A 140 3.17 -6.54 11.16
C ASP A 140 2.38 -6.58 9.85
N ASN A 141 3.11 -6.57 8.74
CA ASN A 141 2.58 -6.55 7.39
C ASN A 141 2.10 -7.96 7.02
N ASN A 142 0.78 -8.12 6.83
CA ASN A 142 0.17 -9.24 6.11
C ASN A 142 0.39 -10.65 6.68
N ARG A 143 0.57 -10.80 8.00
CA ARG A 143 0.42 -12.09 8.69
C ARG A 143 -0.38 -11.91 9.97
N ILE A 144 -1.71 -11.79 9.86
CA ILE A 144 -2.58 -12.19 10.97
C ILE A 144 -2.46 -13.72 11.02
N PRO A 145 -1.63 -14.32 11.90
CA PRO A 145 -1.26 -15.74 11.80
C PRO A 145 -2.42 -16.67 12.18
N VAL A 146 -3.55 -16.09 12.55
CA VAL A 146 -4.71 -16.74 13.16
C VAL A 146 -5.78 -17.09 12.12
N ILE A 147 -5.74 -16.50 10.91
CA ILE A 147 -6.78 -16.69 9.89
C ILE A 147 -6.30 -17.66 8.80
N SER A 148 -7.14 -18.64 8.47
CA SER A 148 -6.90 -19.54 7.34
C SER A 148 -6.84 -18.76 6.02
N SER A 149 -5.80 -19.00 5.22
CA SER A 149 -5.64 -18.40 3.89
C SER A 149 -6.85 -18.67 2.98
N LEU A 150 -7.47 -19.84 3.11
CA LEU A 150 -8.66 -20.21 2.35
C LEU A 150 -9.89 -19.37 2.72
N LYS A 151 -10.00 -18.91 3.97
CA LYS A 151 -11.12 -18.07 4.42
C LYS A 151 -10.94 -16.63 3.96
N ILE A 152 -9.75 -16.05 4.17
CA ILE A 152 -9.49 -14.66 3.77
C ILE A 152 -9.55 -14.47 2.25
N ARG A 153 -9.30 -15.53 1.49
CA ARG A 153 -9.38 -15.56 0.03
C ARG A 153 -10.70 -15.06 -0.52
N ASP A 154 -11.83 -15.45 0.07
CA ASP A 154 -13.15 -15.07 -0.45
C ASP A 154 -13.36 -13.55 -0.32
N GLN A 155 -12.87 -12.97 0.78
CA GLN A 155 -12.83 -11.52 0.96
C GLN A 155 -11.91 -10.86 -0.07
N GLN A 156 -10.67 -11.33 -0.20
CA GLN A 156 -9.69 -10.76 -1.14
C GLN A 156 -10.16 -10.82 -2.59
N ARG A 157 -10.82 -11.91 -3.00
CA ARG A 157 -11.40 -12.07 -4.34
C ARG A 157 -12.52 -11.07 -4.60
N SER A 158 -13.35 -10.79 -3.59
CA SER A 158 -14.44 -9.82 -3.72
C SER A 158 -13.95 -8.37 -3.90
N ALA A 159 -12.76 -8.03 -3.39
CA ALA A 159 -12.19 -6.71 -3.54
C ALA A 159 -11.73 -6.46 -4.99
N VAL A 160 -12.36 -5.49 -5.67
CA VAL A 160 -12.05 -5.15 -7.06
C VAL A 160 -10.61 -4.64 -7.22
N SER A 161 -10.08 -3.96 -6.20
CA SER A 161 -8.69 -3.49 -6.15
C SER A 161 -7.72 -4.64 -6.42
N THR A 162 -7.98 -5.84 -5.89
CA THR A 162 -7.16 -7.04 -6.09
C THR A 162 -6.96 -7.36 -7.57
N ASN A 163 -8.05 -7.42 -8.35
CA ASN A 163 -8.00 -7.75 -9.77
C ASN A 163 -7.43 -6.59 -10.62
N TRP A 164 -7.70 -5.35 -10.21
CA TRP A 164 -7.15 -4.15 -10.85
C TRP A 164 -5.63 -4.08 -10.73
N MET A 165 -5.09 -4.48 -9.57
CA MET A 165 -3.66 -4.42 -9.25
C MET A 165 -2.85 -5.61 -9.80
N LEU A 166 -3.44 -6.46 -10.64
CA LEU A 166 -2.70 -7.51 -11.35
C LEU A 166 -1.65 -6.93 -12.32
N PRO A 167 -0.57 -7.69 -12.62
CA PRO A 167 0.46 -7.29 -13.57
C PRO A 167 -0.08 -6.76 -14.91
N TYR A 168 0.61 -5.78 -15.48
CA TYR A 168 0.31 -5.21 -16.79
C TYR A 168 1.45 -5.44 -17.79
N ASN A 169 1.11 -5.53 -19.06
CA ASN A 169 2.05 -5.78 -20.17
C ASN A 169 3.04 -4.62 -20.45
N TYR A 170 2.77 -3.40 -19.98
CA TYR A 170 3.69 -2.26 -20.09
C TYR A 170 4.79 -2.26 -19.02
N THR A 171 4.70 -3.19 -18.07
CA THR A 171 5.69 -3.42 -17.01
C THR A 171 6.41 -4.75 -17.22
N TRP A 172 5.64 -5.81 -17.43
CA TRP A 172 6.15 -7.17 -17.47
C TRP A 172 6.07 -7.75 -18.87
N PRO A 173 7.07 -8.53 -19.31
CA PRO A 173 7.02 -9.23 -20.58
C PRO A 173 5.76 -10.14 -20.65
N PRO A 174 5.00 -10.13 -21.76
CA PRO A 174 3.79 -10.94 -21.90
C PRO A 174 4.00 -12.46 -21.76
N ASP A 175 5.22 -12.94 -21.99
CA ASP A 175 5.67 -14.34 -21.90
C ASP A 175 6.22 -14.72 -20.52
N LYS A 176 6.33 -13.75 -19.60
CA LYS A 176 6.74 -14.04 -18.23
C LYS A 176 5.70 -14.93 -17.55
N VAL A 177 6.15 -16.09 -17.09
CA VAL A 177 5.35 -17.00 -16.27
C VAL A 177 5.26 -16.45 -14.84
N PHE A 178 4.04 -16.27 -14.35
CA PHE A 178 3.76 -15.81 -12.98
C PHE A 178 3.39 -16.95 -12.05
N VAL A 179 2.68 -17.95 -12.58
CA VAL A 179 2.20 -19.10 -11.82
C VAL A 179 2.52 -20.37 -12.60
N THR A 180 3.13 -21.33 -11.91
CA THR A 180 3.45 -22.66 -12.45
C THR A 180 2.71 -23.69 -11.61
N THR A 181 1.92 -24.54 -12.27
CA THR A 181 1.28 -25.71 -11.67
C THR A 181 1.87 -26.98 -12.27
N PRO A 182 1.62 -28.17 -11.69
CA PRO A 182 1.95 -29.43 -12.33
C PRO A 182 1.31 -29.64 -13.72
N THR A 183 0.28 -28.86 -14.06
CA THR A 183 -0.56 -29.07 -15.25
C THR A 183 -0.52 -27.90 -16.25
N ALA A 184 -0.06 -26.71 -15.86
CA ALA A 184 -0.11 -25.51 -16.67
C ALA A 184 0.84 -24.40 -16.17
N ASN A 185 1.23 -23.53 -17.09
CA ASN A 185 1.91 -22.27 -16.79
C ASN A 185 0.97 -21.11 -17.14
N TYR A 186 0.94 -20.08 -16.31
CA TYR A 186 0.09 -18.90 -16.53
C TYR A 186 0.94 -17.64 -16.68
N THR A 187 0.70 -16.94 -17.79
CA THR A 187 1.26 -15.64 -18.12
C THR A 187 0.17 -14.56 -18.07
N LEU A 188 0.53 -13.30 -18.40
CA LEU A 188 -0.44 -12.21 -18.59
C LEU A 188 -1.52 -12.51 -19.63
N ARG A 189 -1.22 -13.38 -20.61
CA ARG A 189 -2.16 -13.75 -21.68
C ARG A 189 -3.20 -14.77 -21.22
N ASP A 190 -2.94 -15.43 -20.09
CA ASP A 190 -3.70 -16.57 -19.64
C ASP A 190 -4.69 -16.22 -18.51
N TYR A 191 -4.93 -14.93 -18.25
CA TYR A 191 -5.80 -14.51 -17.13
C TYR A 191 -7.19 -15.12 -17.19
N GLN A 192 -7.84 -15.15 -18.36
CA GLN A 192 -9.16 -15.77 -18.47
C GLN A 192 -9.13 -17.26 -18.12
N LYS A 193 -8.10 -17.99 -18.58
CA LYS A 193 -7.91 -19.41 -18.24
C LYS A 193 -7.65 -19.56 -16.74
N PHE A 194 -6.77 -18.73 -16.20
CA PHE A 194 -6.44 -18.70 -14.78
C PHE A 194 -7.69 -18.53 -13.90
N TYR A 195 -8.53 -17.53 -14.18
CA TYR A 195 -9.77 -17.30 -13.42
C TYR A 195 -10.77 -18.46 -13.50
N ARG A 196 -10.84 -19.15 -14.65
CA ARG A 196 -11.65 -20.37 -14.81
C ARG A 196 -11.11 -21.50 -13.93
N ASP A 197 -9.80 -21.73 -13.96
CA ASP A 197 -9.16 -22.84 -13.24
C ASP A 197 -9.23 -22.69 -11.72
N ILE A 198 -9.29 -21.44 -11.20
CA ILE A 198 -9.51 -21.16 -9.77
C ILE A 198 -10.98 -21.00 -9.37
N ASN A 199 -11.91 -21.29 -10.30
CA ASN A 199 -13.36 -21.15 -10.14
C ASN A 199 -13.78 -19.75 -9.65
N PHE A 200 -13.26 -18.70 -10.30
CA PHE A 200 -13.55 -17.31 -9.97
C PHE A 200 -13.68 -16.46 -11.25
N GLU A 201 -14.65 -16.78 -12.11
CA GLU A 201 -14.85 -16.10 -13.39
C GLU A 201 -15.22 -14.61 -13.25
N ASP A 202 -15.86 -14.21 -12.14
CA ASP A 202 -16.18 -12.81 -11.87
C ASP A 202 -14.93 -11.93 -11.80
N GLY A 203 -13.80 -12.48 -11.31
CA GLY A 203 -12.53 -11.77 -11.28
C GLY A 203 -12.01 -11.40 -12.66
N TRP A 204 -12.29 -12.23 -13.67
CA TRP A 204 -11.97 -11.90 -15.06
C TRP A 204 -12.79 -10.71 -15.56
N LEU A 205 -14.09 -10.68 -15.25
CA LEU A 205 -14.97 -9.56 -15.62
C LEU A 205 -14.53 -8.26 -14.93
N MET A 206 -14.23 -8.32 -13.62
CA MET A 206 -13.70 -7.18 -12.87
C MET A 206 -12.38 -6.68 -13.48
N ARG A 207 -11.50 -7.59 -13.92
CA ARG A 207 -10.25 -7.20 -14.60
C ARG A 207 -10.53 -6.48 -15.91
N GLN A 208 -11.44 -6.99 -16.74
CA GLN A 208 -11.81 -6.36 -18.01
C GLN A 208 -12.37 -4.95 -17.83
N ASP A 209 -13.13 -4.71 -16.78
CA ASP A 209 -13.73 -3.41 -16.50
C ASP A 209 -12.72 -2.39 -15.92
N THR A 210 -11.69 -2.87 -15.21
CA THR A 210 -10.72 -2.00 -14.51
C THR A 210 -9.40 -1.79 -15.24
N GLU A 211 -8.97 -2.75 -16.08
CA GLU A 211 -7.70 -2.68 -16.81
C GLU A 211 -7.54 -1.37 -17.63
N PRO A 212 -8.57 -0.87 -18.35
CA PRO A 212 -8.43 0.34 -19.16
C PRO A 212 -8.26 1.64 -18.36
N LEU A 213 -8.65 1.67 -17.07
CA LEU A 213 -8.75 2.90 -16.28
C LEU A 213 -7.42 3.67 -16.16
N VAL A 214 -6.30 2.94 -16.09
CA VAL A 214 -4.96 3.52 -15.96
C VAL A 214 -3.97 2.99 -16.99
N TYR A 215 -4.43 2.22 -17.98
CA TYR A 215 -3.55 1.58 -18.97
C TYR A 215 -2.65 2.57 -19.72
N GLN A 216 -3.18 3.77 -20.02
CA GLN A 216 -2.45 4.80 -20.77
C GLN A 216 -1.34 5.48 -19.96
N MET A 217 -1.38 5.39 -18.62
CA MET A 217 -0.38 5.97 -17.71
C MET A 217 0.01 7.41 -18.07
N LYS A 218 -0.98 8.23 -18.45
CA LYS A 218 -0.76 9.62 -18.88
C LYS A 218 -0.18 10.44 -17.72
N PRO A 219 0.96 11.14 -17.92
CA PRO A 219 1.51 12.01 -16.87
C PRO A 219 0.52 13.07 -16.39
N PRO A 220 0.45 13.36 -15.08
CA PRO A 220 -0.57 14.24 -14.49
C PRO A 220 -0.34 15.74 -14.75
N GLY A 221 0.74 16.13 -15.43
CA GLY A 221 1.01 17.53 -15.78
C GLY A 221 1.39 18.43 -14.59
N VAL A 222 1.68 17.85 -13.43
CA VAL A 222 2.10 18.57 -12.21
C VAL A 222 3.52 18.12 -11.80
N ARG A 223 4.18 18.87 -10.92
CA ARG A 223 5.47 18.46 -10.35
C ARG A 223 5.30 17.17 -9.55
N ILE A 224 6.16 16.19 -9.79
CA ILE A 224 6.11 14.89 -9.12
C ILE A 224 7.44 14.62 -8.41
N HIS A 225 7.34 14.04 -7.22
CA HIS A 225 8.46 13.43 -6.49
C HIS A 225 8.12 11.96 -6.29
N CYS A 226 8.90 11.04 -6.88
CA CYS A 226 8.65 9.61 -6.76
C CYS A 226 9.62 8.96 -5.80
N LEU A 227 9.05 8.33 -4.79
CA LEU A 227 9.76 7.54 -3.79
C LEU A 227 9.27 6.10 -3.91
N TYR A 228 10.19 5.15 -3.94
CA TYR A 228 9.92 3.72 -3.96
C TYR A 228 11.05 2.99 -3.24
N GLY A 229 10.75 1.84 -2.65
CA GLY A 229 11.75 0.97 -2.03
C GLY A 229 12.45 0.11 -3.08
N CYS A 230 13.73 -0.21 -2.84
CA CYS A 230 14.49 -1.15 -3.66
C CYS A 230 15.23 -2.11 -2.72
N VAL A 231 15.20 -3.40 -3.02
CA VAL A 231 15.90 -4.41 -2.20
C VAL A 231 17.39 -4.36 -2.54
N GLN A 232 18.24 -4.31 -1.52
CA GLN A 232 19.70 -4.17 -1.66
C GLN A 232 20.43 -5.51 -1.84
N GLU A 233 19.70 -6.62 -1.94
CA GLU A 233 20.33 -7.88 -2.33
C GLU A 233 20.53 -7.93 -3.84
N VAL A 234 21.82 -7.93 -4.22
CA VAL A 234 22.37 -8.19 -5.56
C VAL A 234 21.92 -7.19 -6.65
N GLY A 235 22.45 -5.96 -6.60
CA GLY A 235 22.71 -5.15 -7.80
C GLY A 235 21.50 -4.70 -8.64
N SER A 236 20.27 -4.92 -8.18
CA SER A 236 19.04 -4.61 -8.94
C SER A 236 18.70 -3.11 -8.99
N CYS A 237 19.38 -2.28 -8.20
CA CYS A 237 19.20 -0.83 -8.24
C CYS A 237 20.32 -0.13 -9.02
N PRO A 238 20.03 0.48 -10.18
CA PRO A 238 20.96 1.38 -10.84
C PRO A 238 21.28 2.57 -9.92
N LYS A 239 22.57 2.88 -9.73
CA LYS A 239 23.06 3.95 -8.83
C LYS A 239 22.49 5.36 -9.09
N TRP A 240 21.77 5.57 -10.19
CA TRP A 240 21.14 6.83 -10.57
C TRP A 240 19.79 7.10 -9.90
N LEU A 241 19.21 6.09 -9.23
CA LEU A 241 17.86 6.16 -8.65
C LEU A 241 17.77 6.94 -7.31
N SER A 242 18.90 7.33 -6.71
CA SER A 242 18.92 7.84 -5.32
C SER A 242 18.49 9.30 -5.14
N LEU A 243 18.32 10.11 -6.20
CA LEU A 243 17.73 11.47 -6.15
C LEU A 243 17.77 12.04 -7.57
N MET A 244 16.85 11.60 -8.43
CA MET A 244 16.68 12.21 -9.75
C MET A 244 15.56 13.25 -9.69
N TYR A 245 15.92 14.52 -9.81
CA TYR A 245 14.99 15.59 -10.20
C TYR A 245 14.66 15.37 -11.68
N VAL A 246 13.62 14.57 -11.96
CA VAL A 246 13.25 14.29 -13.35
C VAL A 246 12.28 15.37 -13.82
N HIS A 247 12.69 16.17 -14.80
CA HIS A 247 11.82 17.07 -15.57
C HIS A 247 10.79 16.32 -16.44
N ASP A 248 10.82 14.98 -16.41
CA ASP A 248 10.02 14.08 -17.21
C ASP A 248 9.47 12.94 -16.33
N ALA A 249 8.17 13.00 -16.04
CA ALA A 249 7.46 12.06 -15.17
C ALA A 249 7.43 10.60 -15.70
N SER A 250 7.91 10.34 -16.91
CA SER A 250 7.91 9.02 -17.55
C SER A 250 8.61 7.92 -16.74
N TRP A 251 9.68 8.26 -16.00
CA TRP A 251 10.47 7.31 -15.21
C TRP A 251 9.88 6.99 -13.84
N CYS A 252 9.21 7.96 -13.23
CA CYS A 252 8.46 7.83 -11.98
C CYS A 252 7.43 6.69 -12.04
N PHE A 253 6.65 6.67 -13.13
CA PHE A 253 5.71 5.60 -13.40
C PHE A 253 6.44 4.27 -13.55
N HIS A 254 7.59 4.25 -14.24
CA HIS A 254 8.41 3.07 -14.47
C HIS A 254 8.95 2.35 -13.22
N ILE A 255 8.88 2.97 -12.04
CA ILE A 255 9.36 2.34 -10.80
C ILE A 255 8.22 2.00 -9.84
N LEU A 256 7.12 2.76 -9.87
CA LEU A 256 5.82 2.26 -9.38
C LEU A 256 5.43 0.95 -10.09
N LYS A 257 5.82 0.80 -11.37
CA LYS A 257 5.67 -0.44 -12.16
C LYS A 257 6.19 -1.69 -11.43
N THR A 258 7.32 -1.60 -10.74
CA THR A 258 7.93 -2.77 -10.07
C THR A 258 7.37 -2.97 -8.66
N TRP A 259 7.16 -1.90 -7.89
CA TRP A 259 6.85 -1.99 -6.47
C TRP A 259 5.37 -2.33 -6.19
N SER A 260 4.45 -1.79 -6.98
CA SER A 260 3.01 -2.03 -6.86
C SER A 260 2.61 -3.51 -7.00
N ASN A 261 3.42 -4.28 -7.72
CA ASN A 261 3.20 -5.70 -7.97
C ASN A 261 3.96 -6.61 -6.99
N MET A 262 4.91 -6.09 -6.21
CA MET A 262 5.91 -6.96 -5.58
C MET A 262 5.51 -7.51 -4.22
N HIS A 263 4.61 -6.87 -3.45
CA HIS A 263 4.29 -7.33 -2.09
C HIS A 263 2.82 -7.31 -1.63
N PHE A 264 1.90 -6.62 -2.31
CA PHE A 264 0.49 -6.56 -1.86
C PHE A 264 -0.48 -7.24 -2.81
N GLY A 265 -0.57 -6.82 -4.08
CA GLY A 265 -1.50 -7.44 -5.05
C GLY A 265 -1.11 -8.87 -5.41
N ALA A 266 0.17 -9.09 -5.74
CA ALA A 266 0.67 -10.43 -6.02
C ALA A 266 0.65 -11.29 -4.76
N SER A 267 1.25 -10.92 -3.63
CA SER A 267 1.30 -11.80 -2.45
C SER A 267 -0.07 -12.16 -1.86
N SER A 268 -1.08 -11.30 -1.93
CA SER A 268 -2.43 -11.62 -1.41
C SER A 268 -3.16 -12.62 -2.31
N ILE A 269 -3.13 -12.36 -3.62
CA ILE A 269 -3.65 -13.28 -4.64
C ILE A 269 -2.84 -14.59 -4.59
N VAL A 270 -1.52 -14.50 -4.68
CA VAL A 270 -0.57 -15.60 -4.73
C VAL A 270 -0.54 -16.45 -3.44
N SER A 271 -0.72 -15.87 -2.25
CA SER A 271 -0.87 -16.67 -1.01
C SER A 271 -2.25 -17.34 -0.93
N SER A 272 -3.29 -16.71 -1.48
CA SER A 272 -4.62 -17.29 -1.62
C SER A 272 -4.72 -18.39 -2.70
N ILE A 273 -3.87 -18.33 -3.74
CA ILE A 273 -3.82 -19.34 -4.82
C ILE A 273 -2.93 -20.53 -4.42
N HIS A 274 -1.93 -20.35 -3.55
CA HIS A 274 -1.00 -21.43 -3.15
C HIS A 274 -1.71 -22.72 -2.69
N THR A 275 -2.88 -22.58 -2.06
CA THR A 275 -3.69 -23.69 -1.53
C THR A 275 -4.56 -24.42 -2.56
N ASP A 276 -4.83 -23.89 -3.76
CA ASP A 276 -5.70 -24.55 -4.75
C ASP A 276 -4.95 -25.54 -5.66
N LEU A 277 -3.63 -25.38 -5.81
CA LEU A 277 -2.90 -25.98 -6.93
C LEU A 277 -1.53 -26.58 -6.58
N HIS A 278 -1.16 -26.69 -5.29
CA HIS A 278 0.20 -27.04 -4.87
C HIS A 278 1.26 -26.24 -5.66
N LEU A 279 1.13 -24.91 -5.60
CA LEU A 279 1.91 -24.01 -6.45
C LEU A 279 3.33 -23.80 -5.96
N GLU A 280 4.31 -24.10 -6.81
CA GLU A 280 5.62 -23.46 -6.71
C GLU A 280 5.52 -22.07 -7.34
N ILE A 281 5.53 -21.05 -6.48
CA ILE A 281 5.77 -19.69 -6.93
C ILE A 281 7.23 -19.63 -7.30
N VAL A 282 7.54 -19.37 -8.57
CA VAL A 282 8.90 -19.03 -8.98
C VAL A 282 9.23 -17.67 -8.35
N GLN A 283 9.70 -17.70 -7.10
CA GLN A 283 10.49 -16.62 -6.56
C GLN A 283 11.66 -16.42 -7.51
N PRO A 284 12.13 -15.17 -7.75
CA PRO A 284 13.29 -14.95 -8.58
C PRO A 284 14.42 -15.85 -8.07
N LEU A 285 14.78 -16.85 -8.87
CA LEU A 285 15.95 -17.68 -8.64
C LEU A 285 17.11 -16.71 -8.43
N ALA A 286 17.64 -16.70 -7.20
CA ALA A 286 19.00 -16.31 -6.96
C ALA A 286 19.86 -17.19 -7.87
N ARG A 287 20.20 -16.70 -9.07
CA ARG A 287 21.27 -17.31 -9.84
C ARG A 287 22.56 -17.02 -9.09
N THR A 288 22.98 -17.99 -8.30
CA THR A 288 24.39 -18.19 -8.00
C THR A 288 25.11 -18.52 -9.29
N THR A 289 25.75 -17.52 -9.89
CA THR A 289 26.93 -17.66 -10.74
C THR A 289 27.82 -16.46 -10.50
#